data_AF-A0A0B4BWY0-F1
#
_entry.id   AF-A0A0B4BWY0-F1
#
_cell.length_a   1.000
_cell.length_b   1.000
_cell.length_c   1.000
_cell.angle_alpha   90.00
_cell.angle_beta   90.00
_cell.angle_gamma   90.00
#
_symmetry.space_group_name_H-M   'P 1'
#
loop_
_entity.id
_entity.type
_entity.pdbx_description
1 polymer ?
#
loop_
_entity_poly.entity_id
_entity_poly.type
_entity_poly.pdbx_seq_one_letter_code
_entity_poly.pdbx_strand_id
1 'polypeptide(L)'
;MGADESSIYPGDYVSLMRFLERRQRPFENAADLLPPLTSDLTPLWDRTVPAATLKYSDTPRYDIRRKHLELQKEFEGAPQILHLHALLIAISRRNKPPPAAMPLFFRIWREEGRKLADTLSVRWLISATTTFADCGETGDQRALGMGLSTLFDLIKLHDSERRCTGKPGHEKMKFVRHKHRPPLGLDMPPYSIEKGDLDKVLLARLWQLAERERTMRPLAMRMLRMLMNDRATVFARMQAYKAIE
;
A
#
# COMPACT_ATOMS: atom_id res chain seq x y z
N MET A 1 -30.25 0.88 14.28
CA MET A 1 -29.87 1.70 13.12
C MET A 1 -30.30 0.95 11.87
N GLY A 2 -31.42 1.36 11.26
CA GLY A 2 -31.83 0.84 9.96
C GLY A 2 -30.84 1.29 8.89
N ALA A 3 -30.63 0.48 7.85
CA ALA A 3 -29.80 0.87 6.72
C ALA A 3 -30.41 2.12 6.06
N ASP A 4 -29.62 3.17 5.91
CA ASP A 4 -30.02 4.35 5.15
C ASP A 4 -30.04 3.97 3.65
N GLU A 5 -31.24 3.82 3.08
CA GLU A 5 -31.45 3.47 1.67
C GLU A 5 -30.90 4.54 0.70
N SER A 6 -30.55 5.74 1.19
CA SER A 6 -29.92 6.81 0.40
C SER A 6 -28.38 6.71 0.32
N SER A 7 -27.76 5.78 1.06
CA SER A 7 -26.31 5.60 1.06
C SER A 7 -25.82 4.97 -0.25
N ILE A 8 -24.75 5.53 -0.83
CA ILE A 8 -24.05 4.95 -1.99
C ILE A 8 -23.33 3.62 -1.66
N TYR A 9 -23.26 3.23 -0.38
CA TYR A 9 -22.76 1.94 0.08
C TYR A 9 -23.90 1.12 0.69
N PRO A 10 -24.41 0.08 0.00
CA PRO A 10 -25.53 -0.72 0.50
C PRO A 10 -25.26 -1.34 1.88
N GLY A 11 -26.15 -1.10 2.83
CA GLY A 11 -26.02 -1.55 4.23
C GLY A 11 -25.03 -0.72 5.07
N ASP A 12 -24.65 0.47 4.56
CA ASP A 12 -23.96 1.53 5.29
C ASP A 12 -22.61 1.10 5.91
N TYR A 13 -22.13 1.83 6.92
CA TYR A 13 -20.90 1.55 7.66
C TYR A 13 -20.77 0.09 8.12
N VAL A 14 -21.87 -0.56 8.50
CA VAL A 14 -21.88 -1.96 8.95
C VAL A 14 -21.42 -2.91 7.82
N SER A 15 -21.86 -2.68 6.58
CA SER A 15 -21.41 -3.48 5.44
C SER A 15 -19.91 -3.32 5.17
N LEU A 16 -19.38 -2.10 5.31
CA LEU A 16 -17.95 -1.82 5.14
C LEU A 16 -17.12 -2.53 6.21
N MET A 17 -17.56 -2.49 7.48
CA MET A 17 -16.89 -3.17 8.57
C MET A 17 -16.91 -4.70 8.40
N ARG A 18 -18.05 -5.29 8.03
CA ARG A 18 -18.14 -6.74 7.73
C ARG A 18 -17.24 -7.15 6.55
N PHE A 19 -17.06 -6.27 5.57
CA PHE A 19 -16.11 -6.53 4.48
C PHE A 19 -14.67 -6.60 5.00
N LEU A 20 -14.29 -5.67 5.88
CA LEU A 20 -12.97 -5.67 6.50
C LEU A 20 -12.74 -6.89 7.40
N GLU A 21 -13.69 -7.21 8.29
CA GLU A 21 -13.61 -8.36 9.21
C GLU A 21 -13.40 -9.69 8.46
N ARG A 22 -14.12 -9.90 7.35
CA ARG A 22 -13.93 -11.12 6.52
C ARG A 22 -12.50 -11.24 5.98
N ARG A 23 -11.84 -10.12 5.70
CA ARG A 23 -10.44 -10.09 5.24
C ARG A 23 -9.44 -10.29 6.38
N GLN A 24 -9.83 -10.03 7.62
CA GLN A 24 -8.98 -10.20 8.80
C GLN A 24 -9.11 -11.58 9.45
N ARG A 25 -9.86 -12.53 8.86
CA ARG A 25 -9.93 -13.90 9.41
C ARG A 25 -8.53 -14.50 9.61
N PRO A 26 -8.21 -15.09 10.79
CA PRO A 26 -6.90 -15.66 11.09
C PRO A 26 -6.51 -16.78 10.12
N PHE A 27 -5.20 -16.99 9.96
CA PHE A 27 -4.67 -18.22 9.40
C PHE A 27 -4.50 -19.28 10.49
N GLU A 28 -4.82 -20.52 10.17
CA GLU A 28 -4.49 -21.68 10.97
C GLU A 28 -2.98 -21.93 10.90
N ASN A 29 -2.39 -22.35 12.02
CA ASN A 29 -0.97 -22.72 12.12
C ASN A 29 0.03 -21.61 11.72
N ALA A 30 -0.38 -20.33 11.81
CA ALA A 30 0.42 -19.20 11.34
C ALA A 30 1.82 -19.11 11.97
N ALA A 31 2.01 -19.62 13.19
CA ALA A 31 3.29 -19.61 13.89
C ALA A 31 4.30 -20.60 13.28
N ASP A 32 3.84 -21.68 12.65
CA ASP A 32 4.68 -22.80 12.19
C ASP A 32 5.67 -22.39 11.07
N LEU A 33 5.39 -21.28 10.38
CA LEU A 33 6.19 -20.77 9.27
C LEU A 33 6.98 -19.50 9.62
N LEU A 34 6.96 -19.08 10.90
CA LEU A 34 7.74 -17.93 11.35
C LEU A 34 9.09 -18.38 11.92
N PRO A 35 10.21 -17.83 11.45
CA PRO A 35 11.49 -18.09 12.09
C PRO A 35 11.52 -17.43 13.48
N PRO A 36 12.37 -17.93 14.40
CA PRO A 36 12.63 -17.26 15.66
C PRO A 36 13.04 -15.79 15.48
N LEU A 37 12.66 -14.93 16.43
CA LEU A 37 13.02 -13.50 16.40
C LEU A 37 14.53 -13.25 16.40
N THR A 38 15.33 -14.23 16.82
CA THR A 38 16.80 -14.19 16.90
C THR A 38 17.49 -14.71 15.64
N SER A 39 16.75 -15.16 14.62
CA SER A 39 17.35 -15.66 13.38
C SER A 39 18.17 -14.59 12.67
N ASP A 40 19.32 -14.97 12.13
CA ASP A 40 20.12 -14.08 11.28
C ASP A 40 19.39 -13.82 9.95
N LEU A 41 19.17 -12.53 9.64
CA LEU A 41 18.48 -12.10 8.43
C LEU A 41 19.42 -12.02 7.22
N THR A 42 20.72 -11.91 7.45
CA THR A 42 21.73 -11.69 6.40
C THR A 42 21.69 -12.78 5.32
N PRO A 43 21.69 -14.09 5.66
CA PRO A 43 21.72 -15.16 4.67
C PRO A 43 20.45 -15.23 3.81
N LEU A 44 19.34 -14.61 4.25
CA LEU A 44 18.08 -14.59 3.51
C LEU A 44 18.12 -13.68 2.27
N TRP A 45 19.14 -12.83 2.16
CA TRP A 45 19.39 -12.07 0.94
C TRP A 45 20.06 -12.90 -0.16
N ASP A 46 20.93 -13.82 0.22
CA ASP A 46 21.73 -14.60 -0.73
C ASP A 46 21.01 -15.88 -1.18
N ARG A 47 20.14 -16.41 -0.32
CA ARG A 47 19.29 -17.56 -0.66
C ARG A 47 18.09 -17.10 -1.46
N THR A 48 17.76 -17.88 -2.49
CA THR A 48 16.57 -17.65 -3.32
C THR A 48 15.39 -18.51 -2.88
N VAL A 49 14.19 -18.04 -3.19
CA VAL A 49 12.96 -18.81 -3.00
C VAL A 49 12.90 -19.90 -4.07
N PRO A 50 12.79 -21.18 -3.70
CA PRO A 50 12.72 -22.26 -4.67
C PRO A 50 11.34 -22.30 -5.35
N ALA A 51 11.28 -22.90 -6.54
CA ALA A 51 10.02 -23.14 -7.25
C ALA A 51 9.03 -23.92 -6.37
N ALA A 52 7.76 -23.54 -6.43
CA ALA A 52 6.71 -24.23 -5.69
C ALA A 52 6.45 -25.61 -6.31
N THR A 53 6.65 -26.67 -5.54
CA THR A 53 6.41 -28.06 -5.97
C THR A 53 4.96 -28.49 -5.84
N LEU A 54 4.18 -27.80 -4.98
CA LEU A 54 2.79 -28.11 -4.69
C LEU A 54 1.85 -27.04 -5.23
N LYS A 55 0.67 -27.45 -5.67
CA LYS A 55 -0.41 -26.51 -6.01
C LYS A 55 -1.08 -26.01 -4.72
N TYR A 56 -1.04 -24.71 -4.48
CA TYR A 56 -1.70 -24.10 -3.32
C TYR A 56 -3.23 -24.31 -3.32
N SER A 57 -3.85 -24.62 -4.47
CA SER A 57 -5.29 -24.93 -4.57
C SER A 57 -5.70 -26.11 -3.68
N ASP A 58 -4.77 -27.03 -3.47
CA ASP A 58 -5.00 -28.33 -2.82
C ASP A 58 -4.87 -28.22 -1.29
N THR A 59 -4.43 -27.06 -0.80
CA THR A 59 -4.32 -26.75 0.63
C THR A 59 -5.57 -25.98 1.11
N PRO A 60 -6.10 -26.21 2.33
CA PRO A 60 -7.25 -25.48 2.86
C PRO A 60 -7.09 -23.95 2.78
N ARG A 61 -8.20 -23.24 2.52
CA ARG A 61 -8.19 -21.78 2.25
C ARG A 61 -7.52 -20.94 3.34
N TYR A 62 -7.66 -21.34 4.60
CA TYR A 62 -7.18 -20.59 5.76
C TYR A 62 -5.96 -21.22 6.44
N ASP A 63 -5.39 -22.29 5.89
CA ASP A 63 -4.10 -22.81 6.37
C ASP A 63 -2.97 -21.90 5.87
N ILE A 64 -2.03 -21.52 6.75
CA ILE A 64 -0.92 -20.64 6.39
C ILE A 64 -0.07 -21.21 5.24
N ARG A 65 0.04 -22.54 5.12
CA ARG A 65 0.81 -23.21 4.06
C ARG A 65 0.29 -22.86 2.68
N ARG A 66 -1.03 -22.66 2.53
CA ARG A 66 -1.63 -22.19 1.27
C ARG A 66 -1.07 -20.83 0.88
N LYS A 67 -1.03 -19.88 1.83
CA LYS A 67 -0.50 -18.54 1.59
C LYS A 67 1.00 -18.58 1.33
N HIS A 68 1.75 -19.39 2.07
CA HIS A 68 3.17 -19.60 1.82
C HIS A 68 3.45 -20.09 0.39
N LEU A 69 2.74 -21.11 -0.10
CA LEU A 69 2.88 -21.63 -1.47
C LEU A 69 2.49 -20.60 -2.54
N GLU A 70 1.42 -19.84 -2.31
CA GLU A 70 1.03 -18.73 -3.21
C GLU A 70 2.13 -17.69 -3.33
N LEU A 71 2.70 -17.27 -2.19
CA LEU A 71 3.82 -16.32 -2.16
C LEU A 71 5.11 -16.94 -2.71
N GLN A 72 5.34 -18.22 -2.49
CA GLN A 72 6.52 -18.92 -3.00
C GLN A 72 6.53 -18.88 -4.53
N LYS A 73 5.39 -19.14 -5.17
CA LYS A 73 5.23 -19.00 -6.62
C LYS A 73 5.49 -17.58 -7.10
N GLU A 74 5.04 -16.57 -6.34
CA GLU A 74 5.23 -15.17 -6.71
C GLU A 74 6.70 -14.72 -6.60
N PHE A 75 7.40 -15.18 -5.56
CA PHE A 75 8.77 -14.78 -5.26
C PHE A 75 9.82 -15.76 -5.77
N GLU A 76 9.46 -16.74 -6.61
CA GLU A 76 10.40 -17.73 -7.15
C GLU A 76 11.65 -17.04 -7.74
N GLY A 77 12.83 -17.50 -7.32
CA GLY A 77 14.12 -16.93 -7.73
C GLY A 77 14.50 -15.61 -7.05
N ALA A 78 13.59 -14.96 -6.32
CA ALA A 78 13.88 -13.77 -5.53
C ALA A 78 14.52 -14.12 -4.17
N PRO A 79 15.18 -13.16 -3.50
CA PRO A 79 15.71 -13.37 -2.15
C PRO A 79 14.64 -13.81 -1.15
N GLN A 80 14.96 -14.80 -0.30
CA GLN A 80 14.05 -15.37 0.70
C GLN A 80 13.50 -14.32 1.69
N ILE A 81 14.26 -13.26 1.97
CA ILE A 81 13.79 -12.19 2.85
C ILE A 81 12.54 -11.47 2.31
N LEU A 82 12.38 -11.36 0.98
CA LEU A 82 11.20 -10.72 0.38
C LEU A 82 9.95 -11.59 0.57
N HIS A 83 10.13 -12.91 0.47
CA HIS A 83 9.06 -13.89 0.71
C HIS A 83 8.66 -13.93 2.19
N LEU A 84 9.64 -13.92 3.10
CA LEU A 84 9.37 -13.80 4.54
C LEU A 84 8.62 -12.49 4.87
N HIS A 85 9.07 -11.36 4.33
CA HIS A 85 8.42 -10.06 4.50
C HIS A 85 6.96 -10.08 4.02
N ALA A 86 6.72 -10.66 2.84
CA ALA A 86 5.39 -10.83 2.30
C ALA A 86 4.49 -11.73 3.16
N LEU A 87 5.04 -12.81 3.71
CA LEU A 87 4.32 -13.72 4.61
C LEU A 87 3.94 -13.01 5.91
N LEU A 88 4.86 -12.22 6.48
CA LEU A 88 4.60 -11.41 7.67
C LEU A 88 3.50 -10.38 7.41
N ILE A 89 3.50 -9.69 6.28
CA ILE A 89 2.39 -8.80 5.89
C ILE A 89 1.06 -9.56 5.86
N ALA A 90 1.04 -10.75 5.26
CA ALA A 90 -0.18 -11.55 5.13
C ALA A 90 -0.72 -12.02 6.48
N ILE A 91 0.17 -12.42 7.40
CA ILE A 91 -0.17 -12.90 8.76
C ILE A 91 -0.61 -11.73 9.65
N SER A 92 0.20 -10.67 9.72
CA SER A 92 0.04 -9.59 10.69
C SER A 92 -1.24 -8.79 10.53
N ARG A 93 -1.78 -8.73 9.31
CA ARG A 93 -3.03 -8.03 9.00
C ARG A 93 -4.28 -8.89 9.23
N ARG A 94 -4.12 -10.05 9.86
CA ARG A 94 -5.23 -10.89 10.36
C ARG A 94 -5.45 -10.65 11.86
N ASN A 95 -6.61 -11.07 12.34
CA ASN A 95 -6.92 -11.12 13.75
C ASN A 95 -6.02 -12.16 14.45
N LYS A 96 -5.56 -11.82 15.66
CA LYS A 96 -4.73 -12.70 16.51
C LYS A 96 -3.49 -13.27 15.78
N PRO A 97 -2.65 -12.42 15.16
CA PRO A 97 -1.41 -12.90 14.56
C PRO A 97 -0.49 -13.49 15.65
N PRO A 98 0.40 -14.45 15.33
CA PRO A 98 1.39 -14.95 16.28
C PRO A 98 2.21 -13.80 16.89
N PRO A 99 2.57 -13.86 18.19
CA PRO A 99 3.29 -12.78 18.86
C PRO A 99 4.59 -12.35 18.18
N ALA A 100 5.26 -13.27 17.47
CA ALA A 100 6.51 -13.00 16.76
C ALA A 100 6.34 -12.24 15.43
N ALA A 101 5.14 -12.20 14.84
CA ALA A 101 4.97 -11.69 13.47
C ALA A 101 5.32 -10.19 13.34
N MET A 102 4.71 -9.33 14.14
CA MET A 102 4.98 -7.89 14.06
C MET A 102 6.38 -7.50 14.52
N PRO A 103 6.92 -8.04 15.65
CA PRO A 103 8.30 -7.78 16.02
C PRO A 103 9.31 -8.15 14.93
N LEU A 104 9.10 -9.26 14.22
CA LEU A 104 9.95 -9.65 13.10
C LEU A 104 9.81 -8.70 11.90
N PHE A 105 8.59 -8.30 11.55
CA PHE A 105 8.36 -7.31 10.49
C PHE A 105 9.09 -5.99 10.75
N PHE A 106 9.00 -5.46 11.98
CA PHE A 106 9.70 -4.23 12.35
C PHE A 106 11.21 -4.41 12.39
N ARG A 107 11.71 -5.54 12.89
CA ARG A 107 13.14 -5.87 12.89
C ARG A 107 13.69 -5.86 11.46
N ILE A 108 12.99 -6.51 10.52
CA ILE A 108 13.33 -6.52 9.10
C ILE A 108 13.44 -5.08 8.54
N TRP A 109 12.49 -4.20 8.85
CA TRP A 109 12.57 -2.80 8.39
C TRP A 109 13.68 -1.97 9.06
N ARG A 110 13.96 -2.23 10.34
CA ARG A 110 15.06 -1.54 11.06
C ARG A 110 16.44 -1.96 10.55
N GLU A 111 16.64 -3.24 10.29
CA GLU A 111 17.94 -3.80 9.87
C GLU A 111 18.15 -3.67 8.36
N GLU A 112 17.13 -3.99 7.57
CA GLU A 112 17.25 -4.21 6.11
C GLU A 112 16.45 -3.20 5.27
N GLY A 113 15.83 -2.20 5.92
CA GLY A 113 14.81 -1.34 5.31
C GLY A 113 15.23 -0.62 4.03
N ARG A 114 16.50 -0.20 3.93
CA ARG A 114 17.01 0.44 2.70
C ARG A 114 17.07 -0.54 1.54
N LYS A 115 17.68 -1.70 1.74
CA LYS A 115 17.81 -2.74 0.72
C LYS A 115 16.44 -3.29 0.32
N LEU A 116 15.52 -3.44 1.28
CA LEU A 116 14.11 -3.77 1.02
C LEU A 116 13.41 -2.75 0.15
N ALA A 117 13.46 -1.47 0.51
CA ALA A 117 12.80 -0.41 -0.24
C ALA A 117 13.30 -0.34 -1.70
N ASP A 118 14.59 -0.58 -1.92
CA ASP A 118 15.18 -0.55 -3.27
C ASP A 118 14.83 -1.81 -4.10
N THR A 119 14.49 -2.94 -3.45
CA THR A 119 14.25 -4.24 -4.12
C THR A 119 12.77 -4.58 -4.30
N LEU A 120 11.90 -4.19 -3.37
CA LEU A 120 10.49 -4.57 -3.39
C LEU A 120 9.75 -3.97 -4.58
N SER A 121 8.84 -4.77 -5.17
CA SER A 121 7.89 -4.24 -6.16
C SER A 121 6.98 -3.18 -5.54
N VAL A 122 6.41 -2.30 -6.38
CA VAL A 122 5.47 -1.24 -5.95
C VAL A 122 4.30 -1.81 -5.15
N ARG A 123 3.77 -2.97 -5.56
CA ARG A 123 2.66 -3.64 -4.88
C ARG A 123 3.01 -4.02 -3.44
N TRP A 124 4.26 -4.43 -3.21
CA TRP A 124 4.75 -4.80 -1.88
C TRP A 124 5.15 -3.60 -1.04
N LEU A 125 5.64 -2.51 -1.65
CA LEU A 125 5.84 -1.23 -0.96
C LEU A 125 4.50 -0.69 -0.41
N ILE A 126 3.45 -0.68 -1.24
CA ILE A 126 2.09 -0.29 -0.81
C ILE A 126 1.61 -1.21 0.32
N SER A 127 1.79 -2.53 0.17
CA SER A 127 1.35 -3.49 1.19
C SER A 127 2.08 -3.29 2.53
N ALA A 128 3.38 -2.98 2.52
CA ALA A 128 4.15 -2.67 3.73
C ALA A 128 3.65 -1.39 4.40
N THR A 129 3.40 -0.35 3.61
CA THR A 129 2.85 0.93 4.08
C THR A 129 1.49 0.73 4.74
N THR A 130 0.60 -0.08 4.15
CA THR A 130 -0.67 -0.44 4.80
C THR A 130 -0.45 -1.22 6.10
N THR A 131 0.52 -2.13 6.16
CA THR A 131 0.87 -2.82 7.41
C THR A 131 1.33 -1.84 8.50
N PHE A 132 2.12 -0.81 8.16
CA PHE A 132 2.47 0.23 9.13
C PHE A 132 1.27 1.08 9.55
N ALA A 133 0.33 1.36 8.65
CA ALA A 133 -0.92 2.04 8.97
C ALA A 133 -1.74 1.24 10.01
N ASP A 134 -1.88 -0.06 9.77
CA ASP A 134 -2.69 -0.97 10.58
C ASP A 134 -2.01 -1.31 11.92
N CYS A 135 -0.68 -1.48 11.93
CA CYS A 135 0.04 -2.16 13.01
C CYS A 135 1.24 -1.39 13.58
N GLY A 136 1.55 -0.17 13.11
CA GLY A 136 2.76 0.57 13.50
C GLY A 136 2.97 0.69 15.01
N GLU A 137 4.22 0.61 15.46
CA GLU A 137 4.65 0.70 16.88
C GLU A 137 4.35 2.10 17.45
N THR A 138 4.46 3.14 16.62
CA THR A 138 4.27 4.54 17.02
C THR A 138 3.10 5.20 16.29
N GLY A 139 2.62 6.32 16.85
CA GLY A 139 1.62 7.16 16.17
C GLY A 139 2.11 7.66 14.82
N ASP A 140 3.39 8.07 14.73
CA ASP A 140 4.01 8.56 13.49
C ASP A 140 4.07 7.48 12.41
N GLN A 141 4.39 6.23 12.77
CA GLN A 141 4.37 5.10 11.83
C GLN A 141 2.96 4.86 11.27
N ARG A 142 1.94 4.88 12.13
CA ARG A 142 0.55 4.71 11.71
C ARG A 142 0.06 5.87 10.86
N ALA A 143 0.41 7.11 11.21
CA ALA A 143 0.04 8.30 10.47
C ALA A 143 0.69 8.35 9.09
N LEU A 144 2.01 8.11 9.01
CA LEU A 144 2.74 8.07 7.74
C LEU A 144 2.28 6.90 6.87
N GLY A 145 2.08 5.72 7.48
CA GLY A 145 1.51 4.55 6.81
C GLY A 145 0.14 4.84 6.20
N MET A 146 -0.78 5.40 6.99
CA MET A 146 -2.13 5.74 6.53
C MET A 146 -2.11 6.80 5.42
N GLY A 147 -1.28 7.83 5.58
CA GLY A 147 -1.15 8.90 4.58
C GLY A 147 -0.66 8.39 3.24
N LEU A 148 0.38 7.55 3.23
CA LEU A 148 0.91 6.96 2.00
C LEU A 148 -0.02 5.89 1.41
N SER A 149 -0.63 5.03 2.22
CA SER A 149 -1.55 3.99 1.71
C SER A 149 -2.75 4.62 1.03
N THR A 150 -3.39 5.59 1.70
CA THR A 150 -4.57 6.31 1.17
C THR A 150 -4.22 7.07 -0.10
N LEU A 151 -3.06 7.75 -0.14
CA LEU A 151 -2.60 8.46 -1.33
C LEU A 151 -2.48 7.52 -2.54
N PHE A 152 -1.81 6.37 -2.38
CA PHE A 152 -1.62 5.42 -3.47
C PHE A 152 -2.93 4.72 -3.88
N ASP A 153 -3.82 4.42 -2.94
CA ASP A 153 -5.14 3.87 -3.24
C ASP A 153 -6.01 4.87 -4.01
N LEU A 154 -5.98 6.16 -3.65
CA LEU A 154 -6.70 7.21 -4.38
C LEU A 154 -6.12 7.44 -5.78
N ILE A 155 -4.80 7.43 -5.95
CA ILE A 155 -4.16 7.46 -7.28
C ILE A 155 -4.65 6.27 -8.11
N LYS A 156 -4.66 5.07 -7.54
CA LYS A 156 -5.10 3.86 -8.23
C LYS A 156 -6.55 3.94 -8.65
N LEU A 157 -7.46 4.36 -7.76
CA LEU A 157 -8.88 4.52 -8.08
C LEU A 157 -9.08 5.55 -9.19
N HIS A 158 -8.48 6.73 -9.05
CA HIS A 158 -8.54 7.82 -10.01
C HIS A 158 -8.02 7.37 -11.39
N ASP A 159 -6.79 6.88 -11.47
CA ASP A 159 -6.17 6.55 -12.75
C ASP A 159 -6.77 5.28 -13.39
N SER A 160 -7.41 4.40 -12.60
CA SER A 160 -8.21 3.28 -13.14
C SER A 160 -9.50 3.75 -13.80
N GLU A 161 -10.24 4.68 -13.18
CA GLU A 161 -11.42 5.31 -13.79
C GLU A 161 -11.03 6.02 -15.09
N ARG A 162 -9.94 6.80 -15.04
CA ARG A 162 -9.42 7.49 -16.21
C ARG A 162 -9.06 6.53 -17.36
N ARG A 163 -8.51 5.35 -17.06
CA ARG A 163 -8.14 4.35 -18.07
C ARG A 163 -9.35 3.93 -18.93
N CYS A 164 -10.57 3.99 -18.39
CA CYS A 164 -11.80 3.72 -19.15
C CYS A 164 -12.05 4.73 -20.28
N THR A 165 -11.40 5.91 -20.26
CA THR A 165 -11.47 6.91 -21.34
C THR A 165 -10.52 6.62 -22.52
N GLY A 166 -9.63 5.63 -22.40
CA GLY A 166 -8.59 5.33 -23.39
C GLY A 166 -7.40 6.31 -23.40
N LYS A 167 -7.42 7.33 -22.53
CA LYS A 167 -6.33 8.31 -22.44
C LYS A 167 -5.28 7.93 -21.41
N PRO A 168 -3.98 8.14 -21.68
CA PRO A 168 -2.94 7.90 -20.70
C PRO A 168 -3.08 8.87 -19.52
N GLY A 169 -2.54 8.46 -18.37
CA GLY A 169 -2.65 9.22 -17.12
C GLY A 169 -2.04 10.63 -17.20
N HIS A 170 -1.04 10.85 -18.04
CA HIS A 170 -0.37 12.14 -18.17
C HIS A 170 -1.07 13.16 -19.07
N GLU A 171 -2.00 12.71 -19.93
CA GLU A 171 -2.60 13.58 -20.94
C GLU A 171 -3.55 14.60 -20.30
N LYS A 172 -3.38 15.88 -20.62
CA LYS A 172 -4.31 16.92 -20.19
C LYS A 172 -5.64 16.82 -20.93
N MET A 173 -6.74 16.98 -20.20
CA MET A 173 -8.01 17.35 -20.81
C MET A 173 -7.98 18.82 -21.22
N LYS A 174 -8.43 19.14 -22.43
CA LYS A 174 -8.53 20.51 -22.92
C LYS A 174 -9.57 21.29 -22.11
N PHE A 175 -9.22 22.50 -21.67
CA PHE A 175 -10.20 23.41 -21.09
C PHE A 175 -11.23 23.80 -22.15
N VAL A 176 -12.51 23.63 -21.82
CA VAL A 176 -13.59 24.09 -22.69
C VAL A 176 -14.15 25.39 -22.12
N ARG A 177 -13.93 26.49 -22.85
CA ARG A 177 -14.14 27.87 -22.40
C ARG A 177 -15.60 28.24 -22.10
N HIS A 178 -16.57 27.42 -22.54
CA HIS A 178 -18.01 27.69 -22.48
C HIS A 178 -18.85 26.50 -21.99
N LYS A 179 -18.29 25.61 -21.15
CA LYS A 179 -19.07 24.51 -20.56
C LYS A 179 -19.47 24.81 -19.12
N HIS A 180 -20.69 24.41 -18.78
CA HIS A 180 -21.16 24.26 -17.41
C HIS A 180 -20.14 23.43 -16.61
N ARG A 181 -19.68 23.99 -15.49
CA ARG A 181 -18.81 23.29 -14.54
C ARG A 181 -19.68 22.90 -13.35
N PRO A 182 -20.09 21.62 -13.23
CA PRO A 182 -20.87 21.22 -12.08
C PRO A 182 -20.09 21.47 -10.79
N PRO A 183 -20.77 21.73 -9.66
CA PRO A 183 -20.11 21.85 -8.37
C PRO A 183 -19.39 20.54 -8.02
N LEU A 184 -18.32 20.64 -7.22
CA LEU A 184 -17.75 19.45 -6.62
C LEU A 184 -18.72 18.88 -5.58
N GLY A 185 -18.66 17.56 -5.36
CA GLY A 185 -19.37 16.95 -4.25
C GLY A 185 -18.89 17.50 -2.91
N LEU A 186 -19.69 17.30 -1.86
CA LEU A 186 -19.42 17.78 -0.48
C LEU A 186 -19.28 19.32 -0.39
N ASP A 187 -19.90 20.06 -1.31
CA ASP A 187 -19.87 21.53 -1.38
C ASP A 187 -18.46 22.14 -1.35
N MET A 188 -17.47 21.39 -1.86
CA MET A 188 -16.09 21.86 -1.88
C MET A 188 -15.87 22.91 -2.98
N PRO A 189 -15.11 23.99 -2.70
CA PRO A 189 -14.68 24.90 -3.74
C PRO A 189 -13.74 24.18 -4.72
N PRO A 190 -13.88 24.41 -6.04
CA PRO A 190 -12.99 23.80 -7.03
C PRO A 190 -11.51 24.16 -6.80
N TYR A 191 -10.65 23.17 -6.98
CA TYR A 191 -9.20 23.37 -6.97
C TYR A 191 -8.73 24.17 -8.20
N SER A 192 -7.85 25.15 -7.98
CA SER A 192 -7.18 25.86 -9.08
C SER A 192 -6.11 24.97 -9.70
N ILE A 193 -6.41 24.40 -10.87
CA ILE A 193 -5.50 23.47 -11.57
C ILE A 193 -4.18 24.16 -11.97
N GLU A 194 -4.23 25.44 -12.35
CA GLU A 194 -3.06 26.20 -12.81
C GLU A 194 -2.22 26.79 -11.67
N LYS A 195 -2.86 27.24 -10.57
CA LYS A 195 -2.19 28.00 -9.50
C LYS A 195 -2.21 27.34 -8.13
N GLY A 196 -3.00 26.28 -7.95
CA GLY A 196 -3.14 25.63 -6.65
C GLY A 196 -1.89 24.87 -6.23
N ASP A 197 -1.79 24.60 -4.92
CA ASP A 197 -0.61 24.03 -4.27
C ASP A 197 -0.90 22.76 -3.46
N LEU A 198 -2.15 22.26 -3.48
CA LEU A 198 -2.59 21.09 -2.73
C LEU A 198 -1.68 19.87 -2.91
N ASP A 199 -1.24 19.59 -4.13
CA ASP A 199 -0.28 18.53 -4.46
C ASP A 199 1.05 18.71 -3.74
N LYS A 200 1.61 19.93 -3.76
CA LYS A 200 2.87 20.27 -3.07
C LYS A 200 2.72 20.15 -1.56
N VAL A 201 1.64 20.70 -1.00
CA VAL A 201 1.38 20.66 0.45
C VAL A 201 1.20 19.22 0.94
N LEU A 202 0.47 18.39 0.18
CA LEU A 202 0.28 16.98 0.50
C LEU A 202 1.62 16.22 0.53
N LEU A 203 2.45 16.37 -0.51
CA LEU A 203 3.75 15.71 -0.58
C LEU A 203 4.72 16.21 0.49
N ALA A 204 4.73 17.53 0.76
CA ALA A 204 5.59 18.13 1.78
C ALA A 204 5.27 17.61 3.19
N ARG A 205 3.98 17.45 3.54
CA ARG A 205 3.57 16.90 4.83
C ARG A 205 4.02 15.45 5.01
N LEU A 206 3.84 14.62 3.99
CA LEU A 206 4.30 13.22 4.01
C LEU A 206 5.84 13.15 4.09
N TRP A 207 6.54 14.03 3.37
CA TRP A 207 8.00 14.14 3.46
C TRP A 207 8.45 14.50 4.88
N GLN A 208 7.83 15.50 5.51
CA GLN A 208 8.16 15.89 6.89
C GLN A 208 7.96 14.76 7.89
N LEU A 209 6.89 13.98 7.76
CA LEU A 209 6.67 12.79 8.59
C LEU A 209 7.73 11.71 8.32
N ALA A 210 8.06 11.49 7.04
CA ALA A 210 9.07 10.52 6.64
C ALA A 210 10.49 10.86 7.14
N GLU A 211 10.82 12.14 7.29
CA GLU A 211 12.12 12.54 7.88
C GLU A 211 12.18 12.28 9.39
N ARG A 212 11.05 12.29 10.09
CA ARG A 212 10.99 12.10 11.55
C ARG A 212 10.99 10.63 11.95
N GLU A 213 10.37 9.78 11.14
CA GLU A 213 10.21 8.35 11.46
C GLU A 213 11.34 7.53 10.81
N ARG A 214 12.24 6.96 11.63
CA ARG A 214 13.48 6.33 11.14
C ARG A 214 13.27 4.98 10.43
N THR A 215 12.29 4.17 10.85
CA THR A 215 12.15 2.76 10.42
C THR A 215 11.54 2.65 9.02
N MET A 216 10.48 3.41 8.77
CA MET A 216 9.77 3.58 7.50
C MET A 216 10.43 4.60 6.58
N ARG A 217 11.33 5.48 7.06
CA ARG A 217 11.98 6.48 6.19
C ARG A 217 12.45 5.91 4.84
N PRO A 218 13.15 4.76 4.76
CA PRO A 218 13.56 4.20 3.47
C PRO A 218 12.37 3.89 2.54
N LEU A 219 11.31 3.27 3.09
CA LEU A 219 10.07 2.96 2.39
C LEU A 219 9.37 4.23 1.89
N ALA A 220 9.13 5.18 2.80
CA ALA A 220 8.41 6.40 2.52
C ALA A 220 9.14 7.27 1.49
N MET A 221 10.47 7.44 1.64
CA MET A 221 11.28 8.20 0.69
C MET A 221 11.31 7.55 -0.68
N ARG A 222 11.37 6.21 -0.75
CA ARG A 222 11.28 5.48 -2.02
C ARG A 222 9.95 5.76 -2.71
N MET A 223 8.83 5.62 -2.00
CA MET A 223 7.49 5.82 -2.55
C MET A 223 7.25 7.28 -2.99
N LEU A 224 7.65 8.27 -2.19
CA LEU A 224 7.54 9.69 -2.55
C LEU A 224 8.36 10.01 -3.81
N ARG A 225 9.60 9.52 -3.89
CA ARG A 225 10.43 9.70 -5.09
C ARG A 225 9.83 9.02 -6.32
N MET A 226 9.23 7.84 -6.18
CA MET A 226 8.53 7.21 -7.31
C MET A 226 7.40 8.10 -7.81
N LEU A 227 6.56 8.61 -6.90
CA LEU A 227 5.45 9.47 -7.26
C LEU A 227 5.89 10.79 -7.92
N MET A 228 6.98 11.40 -7.44
CA MET A 228 7.52 12.63 -8.00
C MET A 228 8.16 12.46 -9.39
N ASN A 229 8.56 11.23 -9.75
CA ASN A 229 9.25 10.94 -11.01
C ASN A 229 8.37 10.21 -12.04
N ASP A 230 7.29 9.55 -11.59
CA ASP A 230 6.40 8.82 -12.47
C ASP A 230 5.53 9.77 -13.28
N ARG A 231 5.73 9.74 -14.61
CA ARG A 231 5.03 10.61 -15.53
C ARG A 231 3.60 10.18 -15.81
N ALA A 232 3.17 8.98 -15.44
CA ALA A 232 1.86 8.43 -15.80
C ALA A 232 0.76 8.69 -14.76
N THR A 233 1.04 9.44 -13.69
CA THR A 233 0.08 9.67 -12.60
C THR A 233 -0.72 10.97 -12.73
N VAL A 234 -1.78 11.10 -11.94
CA VAL A 234 -2.47 12.39 -11.71
C VAL A 234 -1.53 13.53 -11.33
N PHE A 235 -0.45 13.28 -10.58
CA PHE A 235 0.51 14.32 -10.17
C PHE A 235 1.25 14.88 -11.38
N ALA A 236 1.76 14.02 -12.27
CA ALA A 236 2.41 14.46 -13.50
C ALA A 236 1.45 15.26 -14.39
N ARG A 237 0.18 14.85 -14.46
CA ARG A 237 -0.86 15.57 -15.20
C ARG A 237 -1.16 16.95 -14.59
N MET A 238 -1.21 17.06 -13.26
CA MET A 238 -1.36 18.36 -12.57
C MET A 238 -0.18 19.28 -12.87
N GLN A 239 1.05 18.77 -12.82
CA GLN A 239 2.24 19.57 -13.18
C GLN A 239 2.20 20.01 -14.65
N ALA A 240 1.73 19.16 -15.56
CA ALA A 240 1.59 19.54 -16.97
C ALA A 240 0.61 20.71 -17.19
N TYR A 241 -0.42 20.86 -16.34
CA TYR A 241 -1.32 22.02 -16.42
C TYR A 241 -0.64 23.30 -15.92
N LYS A 242 0.20 23.20 -14.90
CA LYS A 242 0.93 24.32 -14.29
C LYS A 242 2.11 24.81 -15.12
N ALA A 243 2.65 23.95 -15.99
CA ALA A 243 3.78 24.24 -16.85
C ALA A 243 3.45 25.13 -18.08
N ILE A 244 2.25 25.71 -18.15
CA ILE A 244 1.89 26.68 -19.18
C ILE A 244 2.23 28.07 -18.61
N GLU A 245 3.41 28.58 -18.98
CA GLU A 245 3.72 30.01 -18.95
C GLU A 245 3.18 30.68 -20.22
#